data_AF-A0A257M688-F1
#
_entry.id   AF-A0A257M688-F1
#
_cell.length_a   1.000
_cell.length_b   1.000
_cell.length_c   1.000
_cell.angle_alpha   90.00
_cell.angle_beta   90.00
_cell.angle_gamma   90.00
#
_symmetry.space_group_name_H-M   'P 1'
#
loop_
_entity.id
_entity.type
_entity.pdbx_description
1 polymer ?
#
loop_
_entity_poly.entity_id
_entity_poly.type
_entity_poly.pdbx_seq_one_letter_code
_entity_poly.pdbx_strand_id
1 'polypeptide(L)' 'MRPEWPDTSDWKKHWLLSEDWVFLNHGSFGACPNVVLEAQSKLRKSMEATPVQFLWRQHDE' A
#
# COMPACT_ATOMS: atom_id res chain seq x y z
N MET A 1 25.91 -16.10 -7.52
CA MET A 1 24.79 -17.03 -7.27
C MET A 1 23.92 -16.38 -6.20
N ARG A 2 22.59 -16.29 -6.39
CA ARG A 2 21.70 -15.85 -5.31
C ARG A 2 21.69 -16.94 -4.22
N PRO A 3 21.73 -16.61 -2.92
CA PRO A 3 21.61 -17.61 -1.87
C PRO A 3 20.22 -18.27 -1.94
N GLU A 4 20.10 -19.49 -1.40
CA GLU A 4 18.78 -20.10 -1.21
C GLU A 4 17.96 -19.19 -0.28
N TRP A 5 16.88 -18.64 -0.82
CA TRP A 5 15.94 -17.82 -0.07
C TRP A 5 14.83 -18.70 0.51
N PRO A 6 14.24 -18.31 1.66
CA PRO A 6 13.09 -19.01 2.20
C PRO A 6 11.90 -18.92 1.24
N ASP A 7 11.05 -19.94 1.25
CA ASP A 7 9.76 -19.89 0.56
C ASP A 7 8.91 -18.74 1.11
N THR A 8 8.22 -18.06 0.20
CA THR A 8 7.32 -16.96 0.54
C THR A 8 5.89 -17.44 0.68
N SER A 9 5.10 -16.80 1.54
CA SER A 9 3.66 -17.11 1.65
C SER A 9 2.89 -16.80 0.35
N ASP A 10 1.80 -17.52 0.10
CA ASP A 10 0.85 -17.26 -1.01
C ASP A 10 0.25 -15.84 -1.00
N TRP A 11 0.29 -15.18 0.16
CA TRP A 11 -0.21 -13.84 0.35
C TRP A 11 0.69 -12.76 -0.26
N LYS A 12 1.96 -13.07 -0.57
CA LYS A 12 2.96 -12.09 -1.08
C LYS A 12 2.43 -11.27 -2.26
N LYS A 13 1.63 -11.87 -3.14
CA LYS A 13 0.99 -11.22 -4.30
C LYS A 13 0.16 -9.98 -3.98
N HIS A 14 -0.27 -9.81 -2.72
CA HIS A 14 -1.02 -8.65 -2.27
C HIS A 14 -0.14 -7.46 -1.86
N TRP A 15 1.19 -7.58 -1.87
CA TRP A 15 2.11 -6.48 -1.58
C TRP A 15 3.02 -6.20 -2.78
N LEU A 16 3.39 -4.93 -2.97
CA LEU A 16 4.36 -4.50 -4.00
C LEU A 16 5.82 -4.71 -3.57
N LEU A 17 6.13 -5.81 -2.88
CA LEU A 17 7.50 -6.12 -2.49
C LEU A 17 8.31 -6.54 -3.73
N SER A 18 9.57 -6.10 -3.80
CA SER A 18 10.47 -6.48 -4.89
C SER A 18 10.76 -7.99 -4.87
N GLU A 19 10.85 -8.60 -6.05
CA GLU A 19 11.31 -9.97 -6.24
C GLU A 19 12.83 -10.14 -6.11
N ASP A 20 13.57 -9.05 -5.95
CA ASP A 20 15.03 -9.06 -5.81
C ASP A 20 15.51 -9.03 -4.35
N TRP A 21 14.58 -8.97 -3.40
CA TRP A 21 14.89 -8.86 -1.97
C TRP A 21 13.92 -9.66 -1.11
N VAL A 22 14.44 -10.28 -0.03
CA VAL A 22 13.60 -10.88 1.02
C VAL A 22 13.37 -9.83 2.11
N PHE A 23 12.14 -9.32 2.21
CA PHE A 23 11.80 -8.31 3.19
C PHE A 23 11.46 -8.94 4.55
N LEU A 24 12.43 -8.94 5.47
CA LEU A 24 12.30 -9.59 6.78
C LEU A 24 11.74 -8.69 7.89
N ASN A 25 11.74 -7.37 7.69
CA ASN A 25 11.40 -6.41 8.75
C ASN A 25 10.12 -5.61 8.45
N HIS A 26 8.98 -6.30 8.42
CA HIS A 26 7.68 -5.64 8.26
C HIS A 26 7.32 -4.74 9.45
N GLY A 27 7.75 -5.08 10.67
CA GLY A 27 7.36 -4.39 11.90
C GLY A 27 7.89 -2.96 12.03
N SER A 28 9.01 -2.60 11.39
CA SER A 28 9.55 -1.24 11.49
C SER A 28 8.99 -0.29 10.43
N PHE A 29 9.02 -0.68 9.15
CA PHE A 29 8.69 0.20 8.03
C PHE A 29 7.37 -0.15 7.34
N GLY A 30 6.81 -1.31 7.65
CA GLY A 30 5.61 -1.82 7.02
C GLY A 30 5.81 -2.20 5.56
N ALA A 31 4.68 -2.45 4.91
CA ALA A 31 4.47 -2.52 3.47
C ALA A 31 2.95 -2.55 3.30
N CYS A 32 2.38 -1.64 2.51
CA CYS A 32 0.94 -1.55 2.39
C CYS A 32 0.41 -2.53 1.34
N PRO A 33 -0.63 -3.32 1.61
CA PRO A 33 -1.24 -4.16 0.59
C PRO A 33 -1.81 -3.34 -0.57
N ASN A 34 -1.81 -3.93 -1.77
CA ASN A 34 -2.26 -3.32 -3.03
C ASN A 34 -3.66 -2.72 -2.92
N VAL A 35 -4.58 -3.41 -2.25
CA VAL A 35 -5.97 -2.97 -2.09
C VAL A 35 -6.09 -1.69 -1.25
N VAL A 36 -5.23 -1.53 -0.24
CA VAL A 36 -5.20 -0.33 0.59
C VAL A 36 -4.55 0.82 -0.18
N LEU A 37 -3.48 0.56 -0.93
CA LEU A 37 -2.86 1.55 -1.82
C LEU A 37 -3.84 2.04 -2.91
N GLU A 38 -4.67 1.15 -3.44
CA GLU A 38 -5.71 1.50 -4.41
C GLU A 38 -6.76 2.44 -3.78
N ALA A 39 -7.25 2.12 -2.58
CA ALA A 39 -8.17 2.97 -1.84
C ALA A 39 -7.54 4.35 -1.54
N GLN A 40 -6.29 4.39 -1.10
CA GLN A 40 -5.54 5.64 -0.90
C GLN A 40 -5.43 6.45 -2.19
N SER A 41 -5.16 5.80 -3.32
CA SER A 41 -5.06 6.46 -4.63
C SER A 41 -6.39 7.07 -5.07
N LYS A 42 -7.52 6.38 -4.80
CA LYS A 42 -8.87 6.90 -5.05
C LYS A 42 -9.16 8.13 -4.18
N LEU A 43 -8.90 8.04 -2.87
CA LEU A 43 -9.06 9.16 -1.94
C LEU A 43 -8.23 10.36 -2.36
N ARG A 44 -6.96 10.16 -2.73
CA ARG A 44 -6.09 11.23 -3.22
C ARG A 44 -6.66 11.88 -4.48
N LYS A 45 -7.14 11.09 -5.45
CA LYS A 45 -7.78 11.65 -6.66
C LYS A 45 -9.01 12.50 -6.32
N SER A 46 -9.85 12.04 -5.40
CA SER A 46 -11.02 12.79 -4.93
C SER A 46 -10.63 14.10 -4.25
N MET A 47 -9.61 14.07 -3.39
CA MET A 47 -9.07 15.25 -2.73
C MET A 47 -8.54 16.28 -3.74
N GLU A 48 -7.74 15.86 -4.73
CA GLU A 48 -7.20 16.76 -5.74
C GLU A 48 -8.28 17.33 -6.68
N ALA A 49 -9.33 16.56 -6.96
CA ALA A 49 -10.40 17.00 -7.85
C ALA A 49 -11.26 18.12 -7.24
N THR A 50 -11.54 18.06 -5.92
CA THR A 50 -12.44 19.00 -5.24
C THR A 50 -12.02 19.27 -3.78
N PRO A 51 -10.83 19.85 -3.53
CA PRO A 51 -10.19 19.87 -2.20
C PRO A 51 -11.04 20.54 -1.10
N VAL A 52 -11.76 21.62 -1.44
CA VAL A 52 -12.65 22.30 -0.47
C VAL A 52 -13.85 21.43 -0.10
N GLN A 53 -14.48 20.76 -1.07
CA GLN A 53 -15.61 19.87 -0.79
C GLN A 53 -15.17 18.64 0.00
N PHE A 54 -14.05 18.04 -0.42
CA PHE A 54 -13.47 16.85 0.20
C PHE A 54 -13.08 17.07 1.67
N LEU A 55 -12.46 18.20 2.01
CA LEU A 55 -12.02 18.48 3.39
C LEU A 55 -13.09 19.12 4.27
N TRP A 56 -13.93 20.02 3.71
CA TRP A 56 -14.85 20.81 4.53
C TRP A 56 -16.25 20.23 4.60
N ARG A 57 -16.80 19.71 3.49
CA ARG A 57 -18.25 19.40 3.39
C ARG A 57 -18.59 17.93 3.48
N GLN A 58 -17.63 17.03 3.29
CA GLN A 58 -17.82 15.59 3.50
C GLN A 58 -17.73 15.15 4.97
N HIS A 59 -17.36 16.07 5.88
CA HIS A 59 -17.22 15.80 7.32
C HIS A 59 -18.39 16.35 8.17
N ASP A 60 -19.36 17.02 7.55
CA ASP A 60 -20.55 17.60 8.21
C ASP A 60 -21.81 16.70 8.07
N GLU A 61 -21.65 15.48 7.55
CA GLU A 61 -22.67 14.40 7.57
C GLU A 61 -22.35 13.37 8.66
#